data_AF-A0AAE5XI69-F1
#
_entry.id   AF-A0AAE5XI69-F1
#
_cell.length_a   1.000
_cell.length_b   1.000
_cell.length_c   1.000
_cell.angle_alpha   90.00
_cell.angle_beta   90.00
_cell.angle_gamma   90.00
#
_symmetry.space_group_name_H-M   'P 1'
#
loop_
_entity.id
_entity.type
_entity.pdbx_description
1 polymer ?
#
loop_
_entity_poly.entity_id
_entity_poly.type
_entity_poly.pdbx_seq_one_letter_code
_entity_poly.pdbx_strand_id
1 'polypeptide(L)'
;MKIATEFIVLHKDQKMPEEEMFCASLWMADDTDTDGDYYCYNINGRWTSLSITKREPDGKKSSLSVSVYWEFDRFYEPAILEDDDLKRFIDYKHQGRYADVKAISDIEKLAVTSLSFETYSLVDYAEFLRTVYFYLDYTHGILVNFKDFNAERFKEEFLSEE
;
A
#
# COMPACT_ATOMS: atom_id res chain seq x y z
N MET A 1 22.11 -7.54 3.74
CA MET A 1 21.71 -6.11 3.68
C MET A 1 20.23 -6.06 4.00
N LYS A 2 19.80 -5.06 4.79
CA LYS A 2 18.38 -4.82 5.06
C LYS A 2 17.81 -3.93 3.95
N ILE A 3 16.67 -4.30 3.39
CA ILE A 3 15.94 -3.51 2.39
C ILE A 3 14.69 -2.97 3.08
N ALA A 4 14.48 -1.66 2.98
CA ALA A 4 13.27 -1.00 3.46
C ALA A 4 12.77 -0.05 2.36
N THR A 5 11.49 -0.11 2.03
CA THR A 5 10.90 0.68 0.95
C THR A 5 9.44 0.97 1.27
N GLU A 6 9.00 2.18 0.92
CA GLU A 6 7.60 2.60 1.06
C GLU A 6 7.12 3.14 -0.28
N PHE A 7 5.90 2.78 -0.67
CA PHE A 7 5.20 3.28 -1.85
C PHE A 7 3.91 3.97 -1.44
N ILE A 8 3.76 5.25 -1.81
CA ILE A 8 2.55 6.05 -1.52
C ILE A 8 1.68 6.15 -2.77
N VAL A 9 0.48 5.59 -2.69
CA VAL A 9 -0.47 5.52 -3.80
C VAL A 9 -1.67 6.42 -3.52
N LEU A 10 -1.97 7.35 -4.45
CA LEU A 10 -3.22 8.09 -4.49
C LEU A 10 -4.20 7.36 -5.38
N HIS A 11 -5.38 7.05 -4.87
CA HIS A 11 -6.41 6.33 -5.62
C HIS A 11 -7.81 6.82 -5.26
N LYS A 12 -8.78 6.44 -6.09
CA LYS A 12 -10.18 6.69 -5.79
C LYS A 12 -10.58 5.95 -4.53
N ASP A 13 -11.48 6.56 -3.80
CA ASP A 13 -12.16 5.93 -2.70
C ASP A 13 -13.00 4.73 -3.18
N GLN A 14 -12.54 3.52 -2.87
CA GLN A 14 -13.13 2.25 -3.28
C GLN A 14 -12.76 1.14 -2.29
N LYS A 15 -13.29 -0.07 -2.49
CA LYS A 15 -12.90 -1.23 -1.66
C LYS A 15 -11.42 -1.55 -1.85
N MET A 16 -10.77 -1.96 -0.78
CA MET A 16 -9.45 -2.56 -0.84
C MET A 16 -9.53 -3.96 -1.46
N PRO A 17 -8.46 -4.44 -2.12
CA PRO A 17 -8.37 -5.84 -2.47
C PRO A 17 -8.38 -6.72 -1.21
N GLU A 18 -8.67 -8.01 -1.39
CA GLU A 18 -8.58 -9.00 -0.33
C GLU A 18 -7.17 -9.01 0.26
N GLU A 19 -7.06 -8.99 1.58
CA GLU A 19 -5.81 -8.90 2.33
C GLU A 19 -4.84 -10.04 2.01
N GLU A 20 -5.37 -11.25 1.77
CA GLU A 20 -4.61 -12.45 1.41
C GLU A 20 -3.89 -12.32 0.05
N MET A 21 -4.33 -11.38 -0.79
CA MET A 21 -3.69 -11.09 -2.09
C MET A 21 -2.41 -10.26 -1.93
N PHE A 22 -2.19 -9.65 -0.77
CA PHE A 22 -0.97 -8.90 -0.50
C PHE A 22 0.15 -9.83 -0.05
N CYS A 23 1.20 -9.97 -0.87
CA CYS A 23 2.36 -10.79 -0.56
C CYS A 23 1.98 -12.19 -0.06
N ALA A 24 1.28 -12.96 -0.89
CA ALA A 24 0.75 -14.29 -0.54
C ALA A 24 1.78 -15.23 0.12
N SER A 25 3.07 -15.16 -0.22
CA SER A 25 4.08 -15.99 0.43
C SER A 25 4.29 -15.66 1.91
N LEU A 26 4.07 -14.41 2.31
CA LEU A 26 4.09 -14.03 3.71
C LEU A 26 2.91 -14.67 4.44
N TRP A 27 1.71 -14.71 3.84
CA TRP A 27 0.55 -15.39 4.44
C TRP A 27 0.73 -16.91 4.57
N MET A 28 1.39 -17.53 3.59
CA MET A 28 1.57 -18.99 3.55
C MET A 28 2.75 -19.50 4.38
N ALA A 29 3.53 -18.62 5.01
CA ALA A 29 4.68 -19.03 5.79
C ALA A 29 4.28 -19.67 7.14
N ASP A 30 5.10 -20.61 7.62
CA ASP A 30 4.81 -21.38 8.84
C ASP A 30 4.84 -20.54 10.12
N ASP A 31 5.65 -19.47 10.15
CA ASP A 31 5.79 -18.55 11.29
C ASP A 31 5.44 -17.12 10.86
N THR A 32 4.14 -16.81 10.99
CA THR A 32 3.53 -15.55 10.56
C THR A 32 2.77 -14.89 11.70
N ASP A 33 2.83 -13.57 11.71
CA ASP A 33 2.13 -12.71 12.65
C ASP A 33 1.40 -11.64 11.87
N THR A 34 0.07 -11.62 11.95
CA THR A 34 -0.81 -10.73 11.18
C THR A 34 -1.65 -9.88 12.11
N ASP A 35 -1.72 -8.58 11.83
CA ASP A 35 -2.55 -7.62 12.56
C ASP A 35 -3.21 -6.65 11.57
N GLY A 36 -4.30 -6.02 11.98
CA GLY A 36 -5.03 -5.08 11.15
C GLY A 36 -6.52 -5.03 11.44
N ASP A 37 -7.16 -3.99 10.92
CA ASP A 37 -8.58 -3.77 11.09
C ASP A 37 -9.45 -4.46 10.03
N TYR A 38 -8.84 -5.19 9.09
CA TYR A 38 -9.55 -6.02 8.13
C TYR A 38 -10.39 -7.13 8.79
N TYR A 39 -10.07 -7.48 10.04
CA TYR A 39 -10.90 -8.35 10.88
C TYR A 39 -12.18 -7.70 11.40
N CYS A 40 -12.34 -6.38 11.28
CA CYS A 40 -13.50 -5.67 11.83
C CYS A 40 -14.78 -5.94 11.03
N TYR A 41 -15.87 -6.20 11.75
CA TYR A 41 -17.19 -6.35 11.13
C TYR A 41 -17.71 -5.02 10.56
N ASN A 42 -18.49 -5.10 9.48
CA ASN A 42 -19.20 -3.98 8.83
C ASN A 42 -18.31 -2.90 8.17
N ILE A 43 -17.03 -3.16 7.94
CA ILE A 43 -16.13 -2.24 7.22
C ILE A 43 -16.32 -2.25 5.70
N ASN A 44 -17.14 -3.17 5.17
CA ASN A 44 -17.53 -3.26 3.77
C ASN A 44 -16.34 -3.30 2.78
N GLY A 45 -15.21 -3.88 3.17
CA GLY A 45 -13.99 -3.95 2.38
C GLY A 45 -13.17 -2.64 2.37
N ARG A 46 -13.39 -1.73 3.32
CA ARG A 46 -12.65 -0.47 3.47
C ARG A 46 -11.78 -0.49 4.73
N TRP A 47 -11.03 -1.57 4.90
CA TRP A 47 -10.04 -1.68 5.96
C TRP A 47 -8.94 -0.62 5.78
N THR A 48 -8.32 -0.18 6.87
CA THR A 48 -7.30 0.88 6.87
C THR A 48 -5.92 0.37 7.21
N SER A 49 -5.81 -0.81 7.83
CA SER A 49 -4.53 -1.34 8.26
C SER A 49 -4.39 -2.84 8.01
N LEU A 50 -3.18 -3.21 7.59
CA LEU A 50 -2.73 -4.60 7.48
C LEU A 50 -1.24 -4.62 7.81
N SER A 51 -0.83 -5.47 8.74
CA SER A 51 0.56 -5.77 9.04
C SER A 51 0.74 -7.28 8.95
N ILE A 52 1.73 -7.73 8.19
CA ILE A 52 2.09 -9.14 8.05
C ILE A 52 3.58 -9.26 8.30
N THR A 53 3.98 -10.07 9.27
CA THR A 53 5.38 -10.35 9.56
C THR A 53 5.65 -11.83 9.42
N LYS A 54 6.55 -12.19 8.49
CA LYS A 54 7.12 -13.52 8.33
C LYS A 54 8.45 -13.59 9.07
N ARG A 55 8.65 -14.63 9.88
CA ARG A 55 9.92 -14.89 10.57
C ARG A 55 10.71 -15.98 9.83
N GLU A 56 11.96 -15.67 9.53
CA GLU A 56 12.89 -16.60 8.90
C GLU A 56 13.57 -17.49 9.96
N PRO A 57 14.03 -18.71 9.60
CA PRO A 57 14.70 -19.62 10.53
C PRO A 57 15.97 -19.04 11.18
N ASP A 58 16.61 -18.06 10.53
CA ASP A 58 17.79 -17.38 11.05
C ASP A 58 17.46 -16.21 12.01
N GLY A 59 16.18 -16.04 12.34
CA GLY A 59 15.66 -15.00 13.23
C GLY A 59 15.44 -13.64 12.57
N LYS A 60 15.76 -13.48 11.28
CA LYS A 60 15.40 -12.28 10.51
C LYS A 60 13.92 -12.28 10.20
N LYS A 61 13.42 -11.13 9.76
CA LYS A 61 12.00 -10.93 9.47
C LYS A 61 11.83 -10.22 8.14
N SER A 62 10.73 -10.56 7.47
CA SER A 62 10.15 -9.78 6.39
C SER A 62 8.79 -9.27 6.86
N SER A 63 8.53 -7.98 6.71
CA SER A 63 7.27 -7.38 7.12
C SER A 63 6.69 -6.49 6.04
N LEU A 64 5.40 -6.66 5.78
CA LEU A 64 4.57 -5.74 5.02
C LEU A 64 3.67 -4.98 5.99
N SER A 65 3.57 -3.67 5.82
CA SER A 65 2.60 -2.81 6.50
C SER A 65 1.86 -1.98 5.47
N VAL A 66 0.54 -2.01 5.51
CA VAL A 66 -0.36 -1.23 4.66
C VAL A 66 -1.17 -0.33 5.55
N SER A 67 -1.15 0.97 5.26
CA SER A 67 -1.92 1.98 5.98
C SER A 67 -2.69 2.82 4.97
N VAL A 68 -4.00 3.00 5.17
CA VAL A 68 -4.89 3.73 4.26
C VAL A 68 -5.56 4.89 4.97
N TYR A 69 -5.46 6.07 4.38
CA TYR A 69 -6.20 7.25 4.78
C TYR A 69 -7.31 7.55 3.78
N TRP A 70 -8.55 7.51 4.25
CA TRP A 70 -9.74 7.87 3.47
C TRP A 70 -10.13 9.34 3.75
N GLU A 71 -10.27 10.14 2.69
CA GLU A 71 -10.74 11.52 2.82
C GLU A 71 -12.17 11.59 3.38
N PHE A 72 -13.02 10.65 2.97
CA PHE A 72 -14.46 10.61 3.29
C PHE A 72 -14.87 9.28 3.94
N ASP A 73 -16.06 9.30 4.56
CA ASP A 73 -16.77 8.10 5.04
C ASP A 73 -15.89 7.17 5.91
N ARG A 74 -15.13 7.76 6.83
CA ARG A 74 -14.31 7.05 7.81
C ARG A 74 -15.23 6.36 8.81
N PHE A 75 -15.31 5.02 8.76
CA PHE A 75 -16.11 4.21 9.68
C PHE A 75 -15.55 4.21 11.10
N TYR A 76 -14.26 4.48 11.26
CA TYR A 76 -13.56 4.70 12.51
C TYR A 76 -12.25 5.44 12.20
N GLU A 77 -11.68 6.09 13.20
CA GLU A 77 -10.33 6.66 13.07
C GLU A 77 -9.32 5.51 13.22
N PRO A 78 -8.37 5.34 12.29
CA PRO A 78 -7.25 4.42 12.47
C PRO A 78 -6.51 4.74 13.78
N ALA A 79 -6.03 3.73 14.48
CA ALA A 79 -5.47 3.90 15.82
C ALA A 79 -4.03 4.49 15.85
N ILE A 80 -3.46 4.92 14.71
CA ILE A 80 -2.01 5.10 14.53
C ILE A 80 -1.63 6.52 14.08
N LEU A 81 -0.52 7.02 14.62
CA LEU A 81 0.14 8.31 14.30
C LEU A 81 0.58 8.49 12.84
N GLU A 82 0.56 7.43 12.02
CA GLU A 82 0.92 7.44 10.58
C GLU A 82 -0.10 8.23 9.73
N ASP A 83 -1.27 8.54 10.29
CA ASP A 83 -2.34 9.28 9.62
C ASP A 83 -1.97 10.71 9.22
N ASP A 84 -1.16 11.42 10.02
CA ASP A 84 -0.76 12.80 9.70
C ASP A 84 0.11 12.83 8.42
N ASP A 85 0.91 11.78 8.22
CA ASP A 85 1.81 11.64 7.07
C ASP A 85 1.12 11.16 5.79
N LEU A 86 -0.05 10.53 5.88
CA LEU A 86 -0.88 10.24 4.71
C LEU A 86 -1.81 11.40 4.38
N LYS A 87 -2.37 12.06 5.41
CA LYS A 87 -3.24 13.22 5.26
C LYS A 87 -2.59 14.37 4.49
N ARG A 88 -1.27 14.61 4.67
CA ARG A 88 -0.54 15.63 3.88
C ARG A 88 -0.65 15.43 2.37
N PHE A 89 -0.82 14.19 1.88
CA PHE A 89 -0.98 13.94 0.44
C PHE A 89 -2.36 14.36 -0.08
N ILE A 90 -3.40 14.28 0.77
CA ILE A 90 -4.71 14.90 0.51
C ILE A 90 -4.54 16.42 0.39
N ASP A 91 -3.85 17.02 1.37
CA ASP A 91 -3.60 18.46 1.38
C ASP A 91 -2.81 18.91 0.14
N TYR A 92 -1.82 18.13 -0.30
CA TYR A 92 -1.06 18.39 -1.53
C TYR A 92 -1.96 18.39 -2.77
N LYS A 93 -2.94 17.48 -2.87
CA LYS A 93 -3.93 17.52 -3.97
C LYS A 93 -4.73 18.81 -3.92
N HIS A 94 -5.25 19.19 -2.75
CA HIS A 94 -6.05 20.42 -2.59
C HIS A 94 -5.26 21.70 -2.85
N GLN A 95 -3.94 21.68 -2.62
CA GLN A 95 -3.02 22.76 -2.96
C GLN A 95 -2.64 22.80 -4.45
N GLY A 96 -3.14 21.87 -5.26
CA GLY A 96 -2.88 21.81 -6.70
C GLY A 96 -1.54 21.19 -7.10
N ARG A 97 -0.84 20.51 -6.18
CA ARG A 97 0.46 19.87 -6.47
C ARG A 97 0.40 18.83 -7.59
N TYR A 98 -0.76 18.21 -7.77
CA TYR A 98 -1.00 17.20 -8.80
C TYR A 98 -1.93 17.69 -9.92
N ALA A 99 -2.03 19.01 -10.14
CA ALA A 99 -2.92 19.59 -11.14
C ALA A 99 -2.64 19.10 -12.57
N ASP A 100 -1.38 18.79 -12.89
CA ASP A 100 -0.97 18.31 -14.22
C ASP A 100 -1.12 16.78 -14.39
N VAL A 101 -1.38 16.05 -13.30
CA VAL A 101 -1.57 14.58 -13.32
C VAL A 101 -3.07 14.31 -13.31
N LYS A 102 -3.69 14.26 -14.51
CA LYS A 102 -5.15 14.09 -14.67
C LYS A 102 -5.75 12.95 -13.85
N ALA A 103 -5.05 11.81 -13.80
CA ALA A 103 -5.48 10.64 -13.03
C ALA A 103 -5.64 10.93 -11.53
N ILE A 104 -4.89 11.88 -10.97
CA ILE A 104 -5.01 12.32 -9.58
C ILE A 104 -5.98 13.50 -9.46
N SER A 105 -5.90 14.50 -10.36
CA SER A 105 -6.74 15.70 -10.28
C SER A 105 -8.23 15.37 -10.38
N ASP A 106 -8.58 14.36 -11.18
CA ASP A 106 -9.96 13.95 -11.46
C ASP A 106 -10.55 13.03 -10.36
N ILE A 107 -9.80 12.75 -9.29
CA ILE A 107 -10.28 11.98 -8.14
C ILE A 107 -11.18 12.89 -7.28
N GLU A 108 -12.48 12.61 -7.25
CA GLU A 108 -13.47 13.35 -6.44
C GLU A 108 -13.42 12.96 -4.96
N LYS A 109 -13.31 11.67 -4.67
CA LYS A 109 -13.16 11.11 -3.32
C LYS A 109 -11.80 10.43 -3.23
N LEU A 110 -10.86 11.04 -2.51
CA LEU A 110 -9.49 10.56 -2.47
C LEU A 110 -9.26 9.58 -1.31
N ALA A 111 -8.45 8.58 -1.60
CA ALA A 111 -7.81 7.74 -0.60
C ALA A 111 -6.29 7.68 -0.89
N VAL A 112 -5.51 7.56 0.17
CA VAL A 112 -4.05 7.49 0.12
C VAL A 112 -3.62 6.25 0.85
N THR A 113 -2.83 5.40 0.20
CA THR A 113 -2.32 4.17 0.79
C THR A 113 -0.80 4.18 0.83
N SER A 114 -0.23 3.91 2.00
CA SER A 114 1.17 3.51 2.15
C SER A 114 1.28 1.99 2.09
N LEU A 115 2.17 1.52 1.23
CA LEU A 115 2.64 0.14 1.16
C LEU A 115 4.10 0.15 1.61
N SER A 116 4.36 -0.23 2.86
CA SER A 116 5.68 -0.23 3.47
C SER A 116 6.20 -1.64 3.65
N PHE A 117 7.46 -1.87 3.30
CA PHE A 117 8.06 -3.19 3.36
C PHE A 117 9.47 -3.15 3.92
N GLU A 118 9.79 -4.14 4.73
CA GLU A 118 11.11 -4.36 5.29
C GLU A 118 11.49 -5.84 5.14
N THR A 119 12.67 -6.12 4.60
CA THR A 119 13.14 -7.51 4.44
C THR A 119 14.66 -7.63 4.39
N TYR A 120 15.12 -8.88 4.46
CA TYR A 120 16.48 -9.30 4.11
C TYR A 120 16.51 -10.27 2.92
N SER A 121 15.34 -10.68 2.41
CA SER A 121 15.15 -11.64 1.33
C SER A 121 14.87 -10.91 0.02
N LEU A 122 15.69 -11.17 -1.00
CA LEU A 122 15.42 -10.65 -2.35
C LEU A 122 14.16 -11.27 -2.98
N VAL A 123 13.81 -12.49 -2.57
CA VAL A 123 12.59 -13.18 -3.04
C VAL A 123 11.36 -12.43 -2.52
N ASP A 124 11.33 -12.13 -1.23
CA ASP A 124 10.20 -11.43 -0.61
C ASP A 124 10.12 -9.98 -1.12
N TYR A 125 11.27 -9.34 -1.39
CA TYR A 125 11.29 -8.02 -2.02
C TYR A 125 10.71 -8.03 -3.46
N ALA A 126 11.07 -9.03 -4.27
CA ALA A 126 10.53 -9.16 -5.62
C ALA A 126 9.01 -9.41 -5.59
N GLU A 127 8.53 -10.17 -4.61
CA GLU A 127 7.10 -10.35 -4.39
C GLU A 127 6.41 -9.07 -3.93
N PHE A 128 7.03 -8.30 -3.04
CA PHE A 128 6.52 -7.00 -2.64
C PHE A 128 6.34 -6.06 -3.84
N LEU A 129 7.30 -6.00 -4.77
CA LEU A 129 7.14 -5.21 -6.00
C LEU A 129 5.96 -5.70 -6.86
N ARG A 130 5.73 -7.03 -6.94
CA ARG A 130 4.55 -7.58 -7.62
C ARG A 130 3.24 -7.20 -6.91
N THR A 131 3.24 -7.18 -5.58
CA THR A 131 2.10 -6.71 -4.77
C THR A 131 1.79 -5.24 -5.03
N VAL A 132 2.80 -4.38 -5.12
CA VAL A 132 2.63 -2.95 -5.45
C VAL A 132 2.04 -2.79 -6.86
N TYR A 133 2.56 -3.54 -7.84
CA TYR A 133 2.00 -3.56 -9.19
C TYR A 133 0.53 -4.00 -9.21
N PHE A 134 0.21 -5.12 -8.54
CA PHE A 134 -1.16 -5.61 -8.41
C PHE A 134 -2.08 -4.55 -7.78
N TYR A 135 -1.61 -3.89 -6.71
CA TYR A 135 -2.37 -2.86 -6.02
C TYR A 135 -2.64 -1.65 -6.92
N LEU A 136 -1.64 -1.19 -7.68
CA LEU A 136 -1.79 -0.11 -8.65
C LEU A 136 -2.78 -0.49 -9.77
N ASP A 137 -2.72 -1.73 -10.27
CA ASP A 137 -3.62 -2.22 -11.31
C ASP A 137 -5.07 -2.31 -10.82
N TYR A 138 -5.26 -2.91 -9.64
CA TYR A 138 -6.57 -3.04 -8.99
C TYR A 138 -7.20 -1.69 -8.69
N THR A 139 -6.43 -0.77 -8.12
CA THR A 139 -6.96 0.53 -7.67
C THR A 139 -7.01 1.57 -8.78
N HIS A 140 -6.34 1.32 -9.91
CA HIS A 140 -5.98 2.33 -10.90
C HIS A 140 -5.33 3.58 -10.27
N GLY A 141 -4.58 3.37 -9.19
CA GLY A 141 -3.92 4.42 -8.42
C GLY A 141 -2.64 4.93 -9.08
N ILE A 142 -2.11 6.03 -8.52
CA ILE A 142 -0.86 6.66 -8.96
C ILE A 142 0.12 6.73 -7.79
N LEU A 143 1.33 6.27 -8.02
CA LEU A 143 2.44 6.29 -7.08
C LEU A 143 3.15 7.66 -7.07
N VAL A 144 3.10 8.40 -5.96
CA VAL A 144 3.53 9.82 -5.93
C VAL A 144 4.84 10.11 -5.20
N ASN A 145 5.39 9.16 -4.42
CA ASN A 145 6.65 9.37 -3.69
C ASN A 145 7.90 8.97 -4.50
N PHE A 146 7.74 8.66 -5.80
CA PHE A 146 8.83 8.40 -6.74
C PHE A 146 8.69 9.25 -8.03
N LYS A 147 7.93 8.78 -9.03
CA LYS A 147 7.83 9.39 -10.38
C LYS A 147 6.41 9.34 -10.99
N ASP A 148 5.36 9.53 -10.19
CA ASP A 148 3.95 9.54 -10.65
C ASP A 148 3.58 8.32 -11.51
N PHE A 149 3.94 7.12 -11.05
CA PHE A 149 3.77 5.89 -11.82
C PHE A 149 2.36 5.31 -11.68
N ASN A 150 1.75 4.95 -12.81
CA ASN A 150 0.64 4.01 -12.85
C ASN A 150 1.17 2.56 -12.93
N ALA A 151 0.27 1.57 -12.95
CA ALA A 151 0.65 0.15 -12.99
C ALA A 151 1.57 -0.21 -14.18
N GLU A 152 1.27 0.29 -15.38
CA GLU A 152 2.07 0.04 -16.60
C GLU A 152 3.50 0.57 -16.44
N ARG A 153 3.66 1.85 -16.05
CA ARG A 153 4.97 2.46 -15.82
C ARG A 153 5.73 1.81 -14.68
N PHE A 154 5.04 1.42 -13.61
CA PHE A 154 5.66 0.70 -12.50
C PHE A 154 6.23 -0.64 -12.97
N LYS A 155 5.48 -1.37 -13.80
CA LYS A 155 5.93 -2.64 -14.37
C LYS A 155 7.18 -2.46 -15.24
N GLU A 156 7.20 -1.45 -16.11
CA GLU A 156 8.35 -1.12 -16.97
C GLU A 156 9.61 -0.72 -16.16
N GLU A 157 9.47 -0.07 -15.02
CA GLU A 157 10.64 0.37 -14.24
C GLU A 157 11.16 -0.71 -13.29
N PHE A 158 10.26 -1.49 -12.66
CA PHE A 158 10.62 -2.35 -11.53
C PHE A 158 10.47 -3.85 -11.78
N LEU A 159 9.67 -4.26 -12.77
CA LEU A 159 9.31 -5.67 -12.99
C LEU A 159 9.67 -6.21 -14.37
N SER A 160 10.03 -5.37 -15.34
CA SER A 160 10.57 -5.85 -16.61
C SER A 160 11.99 -6.36 -16.38
N GLU A 161 12.13 -7.68 -16.44
CA GLU A 161 13.42 -8.33 -16.57
C GLU A 161 14.06 -7.88 -17.89
N GLU A 162 15.27 -7.30 -17.82
CA GLU A 162 16.25 -7.42 -18.91
C GLU A 162 16.94 -8.79 -18.82
#